data_AF-A0A5E6NUY3-F1
#
_entry.id   AF-A0A5E6NUY3-F1
#
_cell.length_a   1.000
_cell.length_b   1.000
_cell.length_c   1.000
_cell.angle_alpha   90.00
_cell.angle_beta   90.00
_cell.angle_gamma   90.00
#
_symmetry.space_group_name_H-M   'P 1'
#
loop_
_entity.id
_entity.type
_entity.pdbx_description
1 polymer ?
#
loop_
_entity_poly.entity_id
_entity_poly.type
_entity_poly.pdbx_seq_one_letter_code
_entity_poly.pdbx_strand_id
1 'polypeptide(L)'
;MIGLVMFGATLLLLMVGFPVAFTFAGVAVIFGVLTQGIDLFGFMPYRIMSVMQNTILMAVPLFIFMGIVLQKTKLAEQLLEAMGDLFGNVRGGLAVSTILVGSLLAASTGVVGLVW
;
A
#
# COMPACT_ATOMS: atom_id res chain seq x y z
N MET A 1 -24.20 -22.66 1.91
CA MET A 1 -25.02 -22.14 0.79
C MET A 1 -24.94 -20.62 0.65
N ILE A 2 -25.05 -19.84 1.74
CA ILE A 2 -25.03 -18.36 1.70
C ILE A 2 -23.77 -17.78 1.02
N GLY A 3 -22.59 -18.37 1.25
CA GLY A 3 -21.33 -17.87 0.68
C GLY A 3 -21.27 -17.97 -0.85
N LEU A 4 -21.90 -18.99 -1.43
CA LEU A 4 -22.00 -19.16 -2.89
C LEU A 4 -22.91 -18.08 -3.51
N VAL A 5 -23.97 -17.71 -2.78
CA VAL A 5 -24.88 -16.63 -3.18
C VAL A 5 -24.22 -15.26 -3.04
N MET A 6 -23.46 -15.02 -1.96
CA MET A 6 -22.66 -13.80 -1.77
C MET A 6 -21.62 -13.62 -2.88
N PHE A 7 -20.92 -14.70 -3.23
CA PHE A 7 -19.92 -14.70 -4.29
C PHE A 7 -20.55 -14.37 -5.65
N GLY A 8 -21.66 -15.03 -6.00
CA GLY A 8 -22.41 -14.75 -7.22
C GLY A 8 -22.95 -13.32 -7.30
N ALA A 9 -23.52 -12.81 -6.20
CA ALA A 9 -24.02 -11.44 -6.13
C ALA A 9 -22.91 -10.39 -6.30
N THR A 10 -21.74 -10.61 -5.67
CA THR A 10 -20.58 -9.72 -5.80
C THR A 10 -20.05 -9.68 -7.23
N LEU A 11 -19.94 -10.85 -7.88
CA LEU A 11 -19.51 -10.95 -9.29
C LEU A 11 -20.44 -10.19 -10.23
N LEU A 12 -21.76 -10.34 -10.07
CA LEU A 12 -22.74 -9.64 -10.91
C LEU A 12 -22.66 -8.12 -10.72
N LEU A 13 -22.54 -7.64 -9.49
CA LEU A 13 -22.42 -6.20 -9.21
C LEU A 13 -21.11 -5.60 -9.74
N LEU A 14 -20.02 -6.38 -9.73
CA LEU A 14 -18.76 -5.97 -10.34
C LEU A 14 -18.88 -5.85 -11.87
N MET A 15 -19.65 -6.73 -12.53
CA MET A 15 -19.91 -6.62 -13.97
C MET A 15 -20.74 -5.39 -14.36
N VAL A 16 -21.55 -4.87 -13.43
CA VAL A 16 -22.29 -3.60 -13.61
C VAL A 16 -21.35 -2.38 -13.60
N GLY A 17 -20.06 -2.57 -13.25
CA GLY A 17 -19.04 -1.53 -13.30
C GLY A 17 -19.06 -0.58 -12.09
N PHE A 18 -19.74 -0.97 -11.01
CA PHE A 18 -19.76 -0.18 -9.77
C PHE A 18 -18.39 -0.25 -9.07
N PRO A 19 -17.95 0.81 -8.36
CA PRO A 19 -16.64 0.78 -7.71
C PRO A 19 -16.53 -0.38 -6.73
N VAL A 20 -15.41 -1.09 -6.82
CA VAL A 20 -15.15 -2.37 -6.13
C VAL A 20 -15.39 -2.26 -4.62
N ALA A 21 -14.90 -1.19 -3.99
CA ALA A 21 -15.02 -0.98 -2.54
C ALA A 21 -16.49 -0.95 -2.07
N PHE A 22 -17.37 -0.23 -2.76
CA PHE A 22 -18.79 -0.15 -2.39
C PHE A 22 -19.51 -1.46 -2.63
N THR A 23 -19.11 -2.20 -3.68
CA THR A 23 -19.68 -3.49 -4.02
C THR A 23 -19.40 -4.53 -2.92
N PHE A 24 -18.13 -4.64 -2.50
CA PHE A 24 -17.75 -5.54 -1.41
C PHE A 24 -18.36 -5.12 -0.07
N ALA A 25 -18.35 -3.82 0.26
CA ALA A 25 -18.93 -3.33 1.50
C ALA A 25 -20.46 -3.57 1.57
N GLY A 26 -21.17 -3.25 0.49
CA GLY A 26 -22.63 -3.42 0.41
C GLY A 26 -23.05 -4.88 0.50
N VAL A 27 -22.42 -5.77 -0.28
CA VAL A 27 -22.74 -7.21 -0.24
C VAL A 27 -22.38 -7.82 1.12
N ALA A 28 -21.25 -7.44 1.72
CA ALA A 28 -20.86 -7.91 3.05
C ALA A 28 -21.87 -7.50 4.14
N VAL A 29 -22.36 -6.26 4.12
CA VAL A 29 -23.34 -5.77 5.09
C VAL A 29 -24.71 -6.40 4.86
N ILE A 30 -25.22 -6.44 3.63
CA ILE A 30 -26.54 -6.98 3.31
C ILE A 30 -26.63 -8.45 3.72
N PHE A 31 -25.68 -9.28 3.28
CA PHE A 31 -25.71 -10.70 3.62
C PHE A 31 -25.28 -11.00 5.05
N GLY A 32 -24.42 -10.15 5.66
CA GLY A 32 -24.07 -10.23 7.07
C GLY A 32 -25.28 -10.00 7.98
N VAL A 33 -26.08 -8.97 7.70
CA VAL A 33 -27.32 -8.69 8.46
C VAL A 33 -28.38 -9.76 8.22
N LEU A 34 -28.50 -10.28 6.99
CA LEU A 34 -29.45 -11.37 6.70
C LEU A 34 -29.13 -12.68 7.42
N THR A 35 -27.87 -12.91 7.82
CA THR A 35 -27.45 -14.15 8.48
C THR A 35 -27.31 -14.02 9.99
N GLN A 36 -26.75 -12.91 10.47
CA GLN A 36 -26.48 -12.68 11.90
C GLN A 36 -27.33 -11.57 12.52
N GLY A 37 -28.18 -10.88 11.76
CA GLY A 37 -28.99 -9.78 12.28
C GLY A 37 -28.15 -8.58 12.72
N ILE A 38 -28.66 -7.85 13.72
CA ILE A 38 -27.98 -6.67 14.31
C ILE A 38 -26.74 -7.07 15.13
N ASP A 39 -26.66 -8.34 15.56
CA ASP A 39 -25.51 -8.85 16.33
C ASP A 39 -24.21 -8.87 15.51
N LEU A 40 -24.29 -8.76 14.18
CA LEU A 40 -23.14 -8.52 13.30
C LEU A 40 -22.29 -7.32 13.78
N PHE A 41 -22.95 -6.26 14.24
CA PHE A 41 -22.28 -5.05 14.72
C PHE A 41 -21.51 -5.28 16.03
N GLY A 42 -21.83 -6.33 16.79
CA GLY A 42 -21.07 -6.75 17.96
C GLY A 42 -19.64 -7.21 17.62
N PHE A 43 -19.38 -7.60 16.37
CA PHE A 43 -18.04 -7.97 15.89
C PHE A 43 -17.22 -6.77 15.37
N MET A 44 -17.82 -5.59 15.20
CA MET A 44 -17.11 -4.39 14.73
C MET A 44 -15.91 -3.99 15.62
N PRO A 45 -16.01 -3.97 16.96
CA PRO A 45 -14.88 -3.63 17.81
C PRO A 45 -13.68 -4.56 17.60
N TYR A 46 -13.93 -5.87 17.42
CA TYR A 46 -12.87 -6.83 17.12
C TYR A 46 -12.20 -6.55 15.78
N ARG A 47 -12.97 -6.13 14.76
CA ARG A 47 -12.38 -5.73 13.49
C ARG A 47 -11.59 -4.44 13.56
N ILE A 48 -12.06 -3.44 14.30
CA ILE A 48 -11.34 -2.19 14.51
C ILE A 48 -10.02 -2.45 15.24
N MET A 49 -10.06 -3.21 16.35
CA MET A 49 -8.85 -3.57 17.09
C MET A 49 -7.86 -4.39 16.25
N SER A 50 -8.37 -5.31 15.42
CA SER A 50 -7.55 -6.09 14.48
C SER A 50 -6.84 -5.21 13.44
N VAL A 51 -7.49 -4.14 12.97
CA VAL A 51 -6.87 -3.17 12.06
C VAL A 51 -5.87 -2.29 12.81
N MET A 52 -6.20 -1.81 14.01
CA MET A 52 -5.30 -0.98 14.81
C MET A 52 -4.02 -1.72 15.24
N GLN A 53 -4.10 -3.02 15.51
CA GLN A 53 -2.95 -3.86 15.83
C GLN A 53 -2.14 -4.30 14.59
N ASN A 54 -2.56 -3.90 13.38
CA ASN A 54 -1.89 -4.31 12.17
C ASN A 54 -0.53 -3.62 12.03
N THR A 55 0.53 -4.44 12.06
CA THR A 55 1.93 -3.99 11.98
C THR A 55 2.25 -3.30 10.64
N ILE A 56 1.49 -3.58 9.57
CA ILE A 56 1.67 -2.95 8.26
C ILE A 56 1.27 -1.48 8.31
N LEU A 57 0.20 -1.14 9.02
CA LEU A 57 -0.24 0.26 9.14
C LEU A 57 0.73 1.10 9.99
N MET A 58 1.44 0.46 10.93
CA MET A 58 2.55 1.10 11.67
C MET A 58 3.77 1.35 10.78
N ALA A 59 3.96 0.60 9.69
CA ALA A 59 5.06 0.83 8.77
C ALA A 59 4.88 2.13 7.96
N VAL A 60 3.65 2.54 7.67
CA VAL A 60 3.37 3.74 6.84
C VAL A 60 3.98 5.03 7.43
N PRO A 61 3.75 5.38 8.72
CA PRO A 61 4.39 6.56 9.31
C PRO A 61 5.92 6.46 9.38
N LEU A 62 6.46 5.26 9.62
CA LEU A 62 7.90 5.04 9.68
C LEU A 62 8.58 5.23 8.31
N PHE A 63 7.93 4.80 7.22
CA PHE A 63 8.41 5.06 5.86
C PHE A 63 8.37 6.55 5.51
N ILE A 64 7.28 7.25 5.88
CA ILE A 64 7.19 8.71 5.70
C ILE A 64 8.30 9.41 6.49
N PHE A 65 8.54 8.99 7.74
CA PHE A 65 9.60 9.53 8.57
C PHE A 65 10.98 9.34 7.92
N MET A 66 11.29 8.14 7.44
CA MET A 66 12.56 7.88 6.76
C MET A 66 12.73 8.72 5.49
N GLY A 67 11.67 8.87 4.69
CA GLY A 67 11.68 9.75 3.52
C GLY A 67 11.99 11.21 3.86
N ILE A 68 11.38 11.73 4.94
CA ILE A 68 11.67 13.09 5.44
C ILE A 68 13.10 13.19 5.95
N VAL A 69 13.60 12.20 6.68
CA VAL A 69 14.98 12.19 7.19
C VAL A 69 15.99 12.20 6.03
N LEU A 70 15.80 11.39 4.99
CA LEU A 70 16.65 11.36 3.81
C LEU A 70 16.65 12.70 3.05
N GLN A 71 15.49 13.35 2.93
CA GLN A 71 15.37 14.68 2.32
C GLN A 71 16.06 15.77 3.16
N LYS A 72 15.86 15.75 4.48
CA LYS A 72 16.44 16.74 5.41
C LYS A 72 17.96 16.64 5.52
N THR A 73 18.50 15.42 5.45
CA THR A 73 19.95 15.16 5.53
C THR A 73 20.68 15.40 4.20
N LYS A 74 19.95 15.67 3.11
CA LYS A 74 20.48 15.75 1.75
C LYS A 74 21.30 14.52 1.32
N LEU A 75 21.07 13.39 1.98
CA LEU A 75 21.83 12.16 1.76
C LEU A 75 21.62 11.65 0.33
N ALA A 76 20.42 11.84 -0.22
CA ALA A 76 20.11 11.54 -1.61
C ALA A 76 20.96 12.36 -2.61
N GLU A 77 21.17 13.64 -2.34
CA GLU A 77 21.95 14.56 -3.20
C GLU A 77 23.44 14.19 -3.15
N GLN A 78 23.97 13.98 -1.94
CA GLN A 78 25.36 13.57 -1.73
C GLN A 78 25.69 12.22 -2.37
N LEU A 79 24.75 11.26 -2.34
CA LEU A 79 24.92 9.97 -3.01
C LEU A 79 24.89 10.10 -4.54
N LEU A 80 24.07 11.00 -5.08
CA LEU A 80 24.00 11.24 -6.51
C LEU A 80 25.29 11.90 -7.03
N GLU A 81 25.82 12.88 -6.30
CA GLU A 81 27.10 13.54 -6.60
C GLU A 81 28.27 12.54 -6.52
N ALA A 82 28.37 11.75 -5.45
CA ALA A 82 29.43 10.76 -5.29
C ALA A 82 29.40 9.68 -6.38
N MET A 83 28.22 9.24 -6.81
CA MET A 83 28.09 8.30 -7.92
C MET A 83 28.33 8.96 -9.28
N GLY A 84 28.02 10.26 -9.41
CA GLY A 84 28.40 11.08 -10.56
C GLY A 84 29.92 11.18 -10.71
N ASP A 85 30.65 11.40 -9.62
CA ASP A 85 32.12 11.43 -9.62
C ASP A 85 32.72 10.04 -9.92
N LEU A 86 32.13 8.98 -9.36
CA LEU A 86 32.61 7.60 -9.54
C LEU A 86 32.45 7.12 -10.99
N PHE A 87 31.32 7.44 -11.64
CA PHE A 87 31.03 7.00 -13.02
C PHE A 87 31.25 8.08 -14.08
N GLY A 88 31.63 9.30 -13.69
CA GLY A 88 31.74 10.48 -14.57
C GLY A 88 32.74 10.35 -15.71
N ASN A 89 33.75 9.49 -15.56
CA ASN A 89 34.72 9.20 -16.62
C ASN A 89 34.19 8.27 -17.72
N VAL A 90 33.02 7.65 -17.54
CA VAL A 90 32.42 6.73 -18.51
C VAL A 90 31.42 7.49 -19.37
N ARG A 91 31.46 7.31 -20.70
CA ARG A 91 30.45 7.87 -21.61
C ARG A 91 29.06 7.33 -21.21
N GLY A 92 28.19 8.21 -20.72
CA GLY A 92 26.87 7.85 -20.17
C GLY A 92 26.83 7.62 -18.64
N GLY A 93 27.93 7.90 -17.92
CA GLY A 93 28.04 7.69 -16.47
C GLY A 93 26.99 8.37 -15.63
N LEU A 94 26.55 9.58 -16.03
CA LEU A 94 25.45 10.30 -15.35
C LEU A 94 24.10 9.59 -15.47
N ALA A 95 23.84 8.89 -16.57
CA ALA A 95 22.60 8.12 -16.73
C ALA A 95 22.64 6.86 -15.84
N VAL A 96 23.79 6.20 -15.78
CA VAL A 96 23.99 5.01 -14.93
C VAL A 96 23.88 5.38 -13.45
N SER A 97 24.52 6.47 -13.01
CA SER A 97 24.45 6.93 -11.62
C SER A 97 23.02 7.25 -11.19
N THR A 98 22.24 7.94 -12.05
CA THR A 98 20.86 8.32 -11.75
C THR A 98 19.94 7.10 -11.58
N ILE A 99 20.03 6.12 -12.48
CA ILE A 99 19.20 4.90 -12.42
C ILE A 99 19.56 4.08 -11.17
N LEU A 100 20.86 3.91 -10.91
CA LEU A 100 21.36 3.07 -9.82
C LEU A 100 21.04 3.69 -8.45
N VAL A 101 21.35 4.97 -8.26
CA VAL A 101 21.01 5.69 -7.01
C VAL A 101 19.51 5.82 -6.85
N GLY A 102 18.76 6.15 -7.91
CA GLY A 102 17.31 6.22 -7.88
C GLY A 102 16.67 4.89 -7.46
N SER A 103 17.18 3.76 -7.98
CA SER A 103 16.71 2.43 -7.59
C SER A 103 17.02 2.08 -6.13
N LEU A 104 18.22 2.42 -5.64
CA LEU A 104 18.63 2.16 -4.26
C LEU A 104 17.83 2.99 -3.25
N LEU A 105 17.59 4.26 -3.56
CA LEU A 105 16.77 5.15 -2.72
C LEU A 105 15.29 4.77 -2.77
N ALA A 106 14.77 4.33 -3.91
CA ALA A 106 13.40 3.82 -4.02
C ALA A 106 13.21 2.51 -3.24
N ALA A 107 14.19 1.61 -3.30
CA ALA A 107 14.19 0.35 -2.56
C ALA A 107 14.24 0.59 -1.04
N SER A 108 15.09 1.50 -0.56
CA SER A 108 15.15 1.84 0.87
C SER A 108 13.88 2.53 1.36
N THR A 109 13.24 3.35 0.52
CA THR A 109 11.99 4.07 0.84
C THR A 109 10.74 3.20 0.82
N GLY A 110 10.86 1.90 0.51
CA GLY A 110 9.78 0.94 0.65
C GLY A 110 8.57 1.19 -0.26
N VAL A 111 8.73 2.00 -1.31
CA VAL A 111 7.66 2.34 -2.27
C VAL A 111 7.03 1.08 -2.91
N VAL A 112 7.79 -0.02 -2.97
CA VAL A 112 7.30 -1.33 -3.47
C VAL A 112 6.43 -2.08 -2.45
N GLY A 113 6.54 -1.80 -1.15
CA GLY A 113 5.74 -2.46 -0.10
C GLY A 113 4.34 -1.87 0.10
N LEU A 114 4.08 -0.66 -0.42
CA LEU A 114 2.81 0.07 -0.22
C LEU A 114 1.79 -0.11 -1.34
N VAL A 115 2.13 -0.86 -2.41
CA VAL A 115 1.26 -1.04 -3.60
C VAL A 115 0.48 -2.36 -3.57
N TRP A 116 0.28 -2.96 -2.40
CA TRP A 116 -0.61 -4.11 -2.22
C TRP A 116 -1.53 -3.93 -1.02
#